data_AF-A2F0U1-F1
#
_entry.id   AF-A2F0U1-F1
#
_cell.length_a   1.000
_cell.length_b   1.000
_cell.length_c   1.000
_cell.angle_alpha   90.00
_cell.angle_beta   90.00
_cell.angle_gamma   90.00
#
_symmetry.space_group_name_H-M   'P 1'
#
loop_
_entity.id
_entity.type
_entity.pdbx_description
1 polymer ?
#
loop_
_entity_poly.entity_id
_entity_poly.type
_entity_poly.pdbx_seq_one_letter_code
_entity_poly.pdbx_strand_id
1 'polypeptide(L)'
;MTALHMAADSNSKETAELLISRGANIDIKDNAFKTALHYAMEKDHQNIIDLINSQIQRVNSNTKDNFDKNQLPNKKHHHKHKKRCNIS
;
A
#
# COMPACT_ATOMS: atom_id res chain seq x y z
N MET A 1 12.91 2.77 5.07
CA MET A 1 11.96 2.47 6.17
C MET A 1 11.58 3.80 6.79
N THR A 2 10.29 4.06 7.02
CA THR A 2 9.79 5.31 7.64
C THR A 2 8.72 5.00 8.69
N ALA A 3 8.30 5.99 9.47
CA ALA A 3 7.18 5.84 10.41
C ALA A 3 5.89 5.36 9.72
N LEU A 4 5.65 5.78 8.47
CA LEU A 4 4.48 5.34 7.71
C LEU A 4 4.59 3.88 7.26
N HIS A 5 5.80 3.37 6.99
CA HIS A 5 6.00 1.93 6.75
C HIS A 5 5.65 1.11 7.98
N MET A 6 6.10 1.54 9.17
CA MET A 6 5.78 0.85 10.42
C MET A 6 4.27 0.86 10.70
N ALA A 7 3.62 2.02 10.54
CA ALA A 7 2.17 2.13 10.73
C ALA A 7 1.38 1.23 9.75
N ALA A 8 1.84 1.12 8.50
CA ALA A 8 1.26 0.20 7.53
C ALA A 8 1.51 -1.27 7.89
N ASP A 9 2.71 -1.60 8.38
CA ASP A 9 3.11 -2.93 8.82
C ASP A 9 2.34 -3.41 10.08
N SER A 10 1.86 -2.48 10.91
CA SER A 10 1.12 -2.74 12.15
C SER A 10 -0.39 -2.47 12.06
N ASN A 11 -0.92 -2.15 10.87
CA ASN A 11 -2.32 -1.75 10.67
C ASN A 11 -2.78 -0.58 11.57
N SER A 12 -1.86 0.33 11.93
CA SER A 12 -2.12 1.44 12.85
C SER A 12 -2.71 2.65 12.11
N LYS A 13 -4.01 2.58 11.83
CA LYS A 13 -4.75 3.59 11.04
C LYS A 13 -4.60 5.01 11.59
N GLU A 14 -4.81 5.21 12.89
CA GLU A 14 -4.77 6.54 13.53
C GLU A 14 -3.36 7.15 13.43
N THR A 15 -2.33 6.30 13.54
CA THR A 15 -0.94 6.74 13.39
C THR A 15 -0.63 7.11 11.94
N ALA A 16 -1.11 6.32 10.98
CA ALA A 16 -0.97 6.62 9.57
C ALA A 16 -1.71 7.92 9.18
N GLU A 17 -2.93 8.13 9.67
CA GLU A 17 -3.71 9.36 9.49
C GLU A 17 -2.95 10.58 10.03
N LEU A 18 -2.44 10.48 11.25
CA LEU A 18 -1.66 11.55 11.86
C LEU A 18 -0.42 11.87 11.02
N LEU A 19 0.36 10.86 10.61
CA LEU A 19 1.55 11.07 9.80
C LEU A 19 1.23 11.74 8.47
N ILE A 20 0.20 11.27 7.76
CA ILE A 20 -0.22 11.85 6.48
C ILE A 20 -0.72 13.29 6.67
N SER A 21 -1.51 13.55 7.71
CA SER A 21 -1.98 14.92 8.03
C SER A 21 -0.84 15.91 8.29
N ARG A 22 0.33 15.42 8.73
CA ARG A 22 1.54 16.19 8.97
C ARG A 22 2.44 16.29 7.73
N GLY A 23 1.97 15.84 6.57
CA GLY A 23 2.70 15.91 5.31
C GLY A 23 3.72 14.78 5.11
N ALA A 24 3.54 13.63 5.76
CA ALA A 24 4.37 12.47 5.47
C ALA A 24 4.26 12.06 3.99
N ASN A 25 5.40 11.88 3.33
CA ASN A 25 5.45 11.44 1.94
C ASN A 25 5.12 9.93 1.85
N ILE A 26 4.06 9.60 1.10
CA ILE A 26 3.53 8.25 0.92
C ILE A 26 4.32 7.41 -0.10
N ASP A 27 5.10 8.06 -0.96
CA ASP A 27 5.84 7.44 -2.07
C ASP A 27 7.28 7.04 -1.69
N ILE A 28 7.69 7.30 -0.44
CA ILE A 28 9.02 6.91 0.03
C ILE A 28 9.17 5.39 -0.06
N LYS A 29 10.24 4.96 -0.71
CA LYS A 29 10.66 3.56 -0.77
C LYS A 29 11.70 3.26 0.30
N ASP A 30 11.64 2.08 0.88
CA ASP A 30 12.67 1.56 1.76
C ASP A 30 13.80 0.84 0.99
N ASN A 31 14.73 0.21 1.72
CA ASN A 31 15.86 -0.51 1.13
C ASN A 31 15.42 -1.77 0.35
N ALA A 32 14.19 -2.26 0.60
CA ALA A 32 13.57 -3.33 -0.17
C ALA A 32 12.76 -2.81 -1.37
N PHE A 33 12.87 -1.51 -1.70
CA PHE A 33 12.10 -0.82 -2.72
C PHE A 33 10.58 -0.83 -2.50
N LYS A 34 10.13 -1.08 -1.26
CA LYS A 34 8.72 -1.11 -0.88
C LYS A 34 8.29 0.24 -0.33
N THR A 35 7.06 0.64 -0.65
CA THR A 35 6.37 1.80 -0.03
C THR A 35 5.47 1.31 1.11
N ALA A 36 4.92 2.24 1.91
CA ALA A 36 3.95 1.89 2.95
C ALA A 36 2.73 1.10 2.41
N LEU A 37 2.27 1.42 1.20
CA LEU A 37 1.17 0.69 0.55
C LEU A 37 1.53 -0.79 0.28
N HIS A 38 2.77 -1.09 -0.08
CA HIS A 38 3.21 -2.47 -0.31
C HIS A 38 3.11 -3.31 0.97
N TYR A 39 3.53 -2.77 2.12
CA TYR A 39 3.40 -3.45 3.41
C TYR A 39 1.95 -3.69 3.78
N ALA A 40 1.07 -2.71 3.55
CA ALA A 40 -0.35 -2.86 3.80
C ALA A 40 -0.99 -3.94 2.91
N MET A 41 -0.63 -3.99 1.62
CA MET A 41 -1.12 -5.00 0.67
C MET A 41 -0.60 -6.41 0.99
N GLU A 42 0.68 -6.56 1.34
CA GLU A 42 1.28 -7.86 1.68
C GLU A 42 0.63 -8.50 2.91
N LYS A 43 0.09 -7.69 3.83
CA LYS A 43 -0.57 -8.12 5.06
C LYS A 43 -2.10 -8.02 5.03
N ASP A 44 -2.69 -7.63 3.90
CA ASP A 44 -4.13 -7.43 3.74
C ASP A 44 -4.75 -6.43 4.74
N HIS A 45 -4.01 -5.36 5.05
CA HIS A 45 -4.43 -4.30 5.95
C HIS A 45 -5.34 -3.29 5.25
N GLN A 46 -6.58 -3.70 4.94
CA GLN A 46 -7.54 -2.92 4.15
C GLN A 46 -7.74 -1.49 4.67
N ASN A 47 -7.76 -1.28 5.98
CA ASN A 47 -7.91 0.04 6.59
C ASN A 47 -6.80 1.03 6.15
N ILE A 48 -5.56 0.56 6.05
CA ILE A 48 -4.43 1.36 5.60
C ILE A 48 -4.47 1.56 4.08
N ILE A 49 -4.85 0.52 3.33
CA ILE A 49 -4.99 0.58 1.87
C ILE A 49 -6.03 1.65 1.50
N ASP A 50 -7.20 1.62 2.13
CA ASP A 50 -8.27 2.58 1.90
C ASP A 50 -7.86 3.99 2.29
N LEU A 51 -7.12 4.14 3.39
CA LEU A 51 -6.60 5.43 3.84
C LEU A 51 -5.63 6.03 2.81
N ILE A 52 -4.62 5.28 2.38
CA ILE A 52 -3.62 5.76 1.42
C ILE A 52 -4.28 6.08 0.08
N ASN A 53 -5.18 5.21 -0.42
CA ASN A 53 -5.94 5.45 -1.65
C ASN A 53 -6.81 6.71 -1.55
N SER A 54 -7.48 6.93 -0.41
CA SER A 54 -8.29 8.13 -0.19
C SER A 54 -7.45 9.41 -0.28
N GLN A 55 -6.18 9.37 0.13
CA GLN A 55 -5.29 10.52 0.05
C GLN A 55 -4.83 10.78 -1.39
N ILE A 56 -4.52 9.74 -2.15
CA ILE A 56 -4.20 9.85 -3.59
C ILE A 56 -5.37 10.50 -4.34
N GLN A 57 -6.61 10.06 -4.05
CA GLN A 57 -7.80 10.63 -4.68
C GLN A 57 -8.05 12.10 -4.28
N ARG A 58 -7.75 12.49 -3.03
CA ARG A 58 -7.84 13.89 -2.58
C ARG A 58 -6.85 14.80 -3.31
N VAL A 59 -5.66 14.31 -3.61
CA VAL A 59 -4.65 15.05 -4.39
C VAL A 59 -5.05 15.19 -5.85
N ASN A 60 -5.83 14.26 -6.40
CA ASN A 60 -6.25 14.25 -7.81
C ASN A 60 -7.61 14.92 -8.07
N SER A 61 -8.43 15.22 -7.04
CA SER A 61 -9.80 15.74 -7.22
C SER A 61 -9.91 17.26 -7.42
N ASN A 62 -8.78 17.96 -7.46
CA ASN A 62 -8.64 19.32 -8.00
C ASN A 62 -8.41 19.32 -9.54
N THR A 63 -8.28 18.16 -10.17
CA THR A 63 -8.39 17.97 -11.64
C THR A 63 -9.56 17.05 -11.93
N LYS A 64 -10.67 17.64 -12.35
CA LYS A 64 -11.99 17.05 -12.33
C LYS A 64 -12.30 16.33 -13.64
N ASP A 65 -11.57 15.28 -14.02
CA ASP A 65 -11.87 14.61 -15.29
C ASP A 65 -11.23 13.21 -15.43
N ASN A 66 -12.10 12.20 -15.44
CA ASN A 66 -12.01 10.97 -16.25
C ASN A 66 -10.64 10.29 -16.42
N PHE A 67 -10.27 9.40 -15.51
CA PHE A 67 -9.55 8.18 -15.90
C PHE A 67 -10.15 6.97 -15.19
N ASP A 68 -11.12 6.40 -15.89
CA ASP A 68 -11.35 4.98 -16.15
C ASP A 68 -11.07 3.94 -15.05
N LYS A 69 -12.06 3.07 -14.89
CA LYS A 69 -12.21 2.00 -13.90
C LYS A 69 -11.30 0.79 -14.18
N ASN A 70 -10.05 1.00 -14.61
CA ASN A 70 -9.30 -0.07 -15.27
C ASN A 70 -7.96 -0.48 -14.66
N GLN A 71 -7.83 -0.48 -13.34
CA GLN A 71 -6.92 -1.40 -12.68
C GLN A 71 -7.69 -2.33 -11.75
N LEU A 72 -8.33 -3.34 -12.35
CA LEU A 72 -8.64 -4.57 -11.63
C LEU A 72 -7.36 -5.05 -10.93
N PRO A 73 -7.41 -5.45 -9.65
CA PRO A 73 -6.33 -6.22 -9.05
C PRO A 73 -6.19 -7.50 -9.87
N ASN A 74 -5.18 -7.54 -10.72
CA ASN A 74 -4.93 -8.65 -11.60
C ASN A 74 -4.65 -9.86 -10.71
N LYS A 75 -5.47 -10.88 -10.92
CA LYS A 75 -5.64 -11.99 -10.00
C LYS A 75 -4.32 -12.76 -9.82
N LYS A 76 -4.21 -13.38 -8.64
CA LYS A 76 -3.50 -14.62 -8.30
C LYS A 76 -2.02 -14.46 -7.88
N HIS A 77 -1.80 -14.42 -6.58
CA HIS A 77 -0.87 -15.39 -6.00
C HIS A 77 -1.62 -16.28 -5.02
N HIS A 78 -1.90 -17.48 -5.52
CA HIS A 78 -2.36 -18.61 -4.73
C HIS A 78 -1.45 -18.78 -3.51
N HIS A 79 -2.06 -18.85 -2.34
CA HIS A 79 -1.57 -19.75 -1.31
C HIS A 79 -1.31 -21.13 -1.94
N LYS A 80 -0.05 -21.47 -2.14
CA LYS A 80 0.39 -22.86 -2.18
C LYS A 80 1.77 -22.95 -1.57
N HIS A 81 1.79 -23.38 -0.31
CA HIS A 81 2.87 -24.23 0.17
C HIS A 81 3.19 -25.28 -0.90
N LYS A 82 4.40 -25.24 -1.46
CA LYS A 82 5.17 -26.47 -1.65
C LYS A 82 6.65 -26.18 -1.91
N LYS A 83 7.44 -26.58 -0.92
CA LYS A 83 8.81 -27.08 -1.06
C LYS A 83 8.90 -27.99 -2.30
N ARG A 84 9.90 -27.81 -3.15
CA ARG A 84 11.22 -28.49 -3.11
C ARG A 84 11.93 -28.25 -4.45
N CYS A 85 13.24 -27.99 -4.36
CA CYS A 85 14.19 -28.20 -5.44
C CYS A 85 14.03 -29.61 -6.02
N ASN A 86 14.30 -29.76 -7.33
CA ASN A 86 15.17 -30.81 -7.86
C ASN A 86 15.65 -30.37 -9.24
N ILE A 87 16.97 -30.24 -9.32
CA ILE A 87 17.74 -30.11 -10.56
C ILE A 87 18.04 -31.55 -10.98
N SER A 88 17.86 -31.82 -12.28
CA SER A 88 18.13 -33.09 -13.00
C SER A 88 17.09 -34.20 -12.88
#